data_AF-A0A820GXR5-F1
#
_entry.id   AF-A0A820GXR5-F1
#
_cell.length_a   1.000
_cell.length_b   1.000
_cell.length_c   1.000
_cell.angle_alpha   90.00
_cell.angle_beta   90.00
_cell.angle_gamma   90.00
#
_symmetry.space_group_name_H-M   'P 1'
#
loop_
_entity.id
_entity.type
_entity.pdbx_description
1 polymer ?
#
loop_
_entity_poly.entity_id
_entity_poly.type
_entity_poly.pdbx_seq_one_letter_code
_entity_poly.pdbx_strand_id
1 'polypeptide(L)'
;WRQYFNEQKTDAKNKKLNDEINQTTKDIPVGVLQLYRFADRIDILLIILGLCFMLGHVVGVLANVILFGQITGLFATTSFTVDCNNQYQNLESTIINNP
;
A
#
# COMPACT_ATOMS: atom_id res chain seq x y z
N TRP A 1 51.16 -37.75 18.72
CA TRP A 1 49.93 -37.89 19.52
C TRP A 1 49.47 -36.62 20.22
N ARG A 2 50.29 -35.89 20.99
CA ARG A 2 49.83 -34.64 21.69
C ARG A 2 49.47 -33.47 20.76
N GLN A 3 50.12 -33.34 19.60
CA GLN A 3 49.83 -32.26 18.65
C GLN A 3 48.43 -32.37 18.02
N TYR A 4 48.04 -33.58 17.57
CA TYR A 4 46.70 -33.85 17.02
C TYR A 4 45.55 -33.54 17.98
N PHE A 5 45.75 -33.77 19.29
CA PHE A 5 44.74 -33.43 20.30
C PHE A 5 44.58 -31.91 20.52
N ASN A 6 45.64 -31.13 20.26
CA ASN A 6 45.60 -29.69 20.47
C ASN A 6 44.93 -28.97 19.30
N GLU A 7 45.18 -29.41 18.06
CA GLU A 7 44.51 -28.91 16.84
C GLU A 7 43.00 -29.19 16.87
N GLN A 8 42.60 -30.41 17.24
CA GLN A 8 41.18 -30.77 17.40
C GLN A 8 40.46 -29.91 18.46
N LYS A 9 41.16 -29.50 19.54
CA LYS A 9 40.60 -28.63 20.57
C LYS A 9 40.47 -27.18 20.10
N THR A 10 41.39 -26.67 19.28
CA THR A 10 41.32 -25.31 18.73
C THR A 10 40.21 -25.17 17.69
N ASP A 11 40.02 -26.18 16.84
CA ASP A 11 38.99 -26.17 15.80
C ASP A 11 37.58 -26.31 16.39
N ALA A 12 37.41 -27.19 17.38
CA ALA A 12 36.15 -27.33 18.10
C ALA A 12 35.79 -26.06 18.91
N LYS A 13 36.80 -25.35 19.44
CA LYS A 13 36.61 -24.09 20.17
C LYS A 13 36.25 -22.93 19.24
N ASN A 14 36.88 -22.83 18.07
CA ASN A 14 36.56 -21.82 17.06
C ASN A 14 35.18 -22.04 16.43
N LYS A 15 34.78 -23.30 16.22
CA LYS A 15 33.44 -23.63 15.73
C LYS A 15 32.34 -23.24 16.73
N LYS A 16 32.52 -23.56 18.01
CA LYS A 16 31.58 -23.15 19.07
C LYS A 16 31.45 -21.63 19.20
N LEU A 17 32.54 -20.89 19.08
CA LEU A 17 32.53 -19.42 19.16
C LEU A 17 31.73 -18.79 18.01
N ASN A 18 31.89 -19.31 16.78
CA ASN A 18 31.11 -18.83 15.63
C ASN A 18 29.62 -19.19 15.73
N ASP A 19 29.28 -20.35 16.25
CA ASP A 19 27.87 -20.75 16.44
C ASP A 19 27.19 -19.87 17.51
N GLU A 20 27.91 -19.47 18.56
CA GLU A 20 27.42 -18.60 19.65
C GLU A 20 27.25 -17.13 19.22
N ILE A 21 28.15 -16.62 18.36
CA ILE A 21 28.03 -15.30 17.72
C ILE A 21 26.83 -15.26 16.76
N ASN A 22 26.61 -16.34 15.99
CA ASN A 22 25.47 -16.44 15.07
C ASN A 22 24.12 -16.59 15.79
N GLN A 23 24.08 -17.21 16.97
CA GLN A 23 22.86 -17.32 17.78
C GLN A 23 22.47 -16.02 18.48
N THR A 24 23.45 -15.24 18.93
CA THR A 24 23.23 -13.95 19.64
C THR A 24 22.76 -12.83 18.71
N THR A 25 22.95 -12.98 17.40
CA THR A 25 22.61 -11.93 16.40
C THR A 25 21.18 -12.05 15.87
N LYS A 26 20.44 -13.11 16.22
CA LYS A 26 19.13 -13.43 15.61
C LYS A 26 18.02 -12.40 15.86
N ASP A 27 18.11 -11.63 16.94
CA ASP A 27 17.05 -10.70 17.37
C ASP A 27 17.49 -9.23 17.36
N ILE A 28 18.61 -8.91 16.71
CA ILE A 28 19.02 -7.51 16.55
C ILE A 28 18.26 -6.96 15.35
N PRO A 29 17.33 -5.98 15.53
CA PRO A 29 16.68 -5.34 14.41
C PRO A 29 17.74 -4.65 13.57
N VAL A 30 18.06 -5.24 12.42
CA VAL A 30 18.97 -4.65 11.44
C VAL A 30 18.32 -3.40 10.88
N GLY A 31 19.10 -2.31 10.79
CA GLY A 31 18.61 -1.06 10.23
C GLY A 31 18.19 -1.23 8.78
N VAL A 32 17.14 -0.53 8.34
CA VAL A 32 16.58 -0.63 6.97
C VAL A 32 17.65 -0.43 5.89
N LEU A 33 18.65 0.43 6.14
CA LEU A 33 19.79 0.68 5.25
C LEU A 33 20.78 -0.50 5.18
N GLN A 34 20.92 -1.30 6.25
CA GLN A 34 21.74 -2.52 6.21
C GLN A 34 21.03 -3.65 5.45
N LEU A 35 19.69 -3.63 5.38
CA LEU A 35 18.92 -4.60 4.60
C LEU A 35 19.15 -4.43 3.09
N TYR A 36 19.34 -3.18 2.64
CA TYR A 36 19.65 -2.86 1.25
C TYR A 36 21.13 -3.02 0.88
N ARG A 37 21.98 -3.54 1.77
CA ARG A 37 23.41 -3.74 1.49
C ARG A 37 23.68 -4.64 0.28
N PHE A 38 22.78 -5.58 0.01
CA PHE A 38 22.87 -6.50 -1.11
C PHE A 38 21.99 -6.10 -2.31
N ALA A 39 21.29 -4.97 -2.23
CA ALA A 39 20.42 -4.52 -3.32
C ALA A 39 21.27 -3.92 -4.44
N ASP A 40 21.06 -4.41 -5.66
CA ASP A 40 21.75 -3.91 -6.83
C ASP A 40 21.19 -2.55 -7.26
N ARG A 41 21.92 -1.86 -8.14
CA ARG A 41 21.50 -0.54 -8.69
C ARG A 41 20.09 -0.59 -9.32
N ILE A 42 19.72 -1.76 -9.85
CA ILE A 42 18.40 -2.01 -10.43
C ILE A 42 17.34 -2.12 -9.32
N ASP A 43 17.60 -2.85 -8.24
CA ASP A 43 16.67 -2.99 -7.12
C ASP A 43 16.35 -1.63 -6.48
N ILE A 44 17.38 -0.79 -6.27
CA ILE A 44 17.21 0.59 -5.77
C ILE A 44 16.30 1.41 -6.70
N LEU A 45 16.44 1.27 -8.02
CA LEU A 45 15.64 1.99 -9.00
C LEU A 45 14.19 1.49 -9.00
N LEU A 46 13.98 0.18 -8.84
CA LEU A 46 12.66 -0.42 -8.74
C LEU A 46 11.91 0.03 -7.46
N ILE A 47 12.62 0.19 -6.34
CA ILE A 47 12.02 0.68 -5.09
C ILE A 47 11.52 2.11 -5.24
N ILE A 48 12.32 2.98 -5.85
CA ILE A 48 11.93 4.38 -6.10
C ILE A 48 10.77 4.45 -7.07
N LEU A 49 10.79 3.65 -8.14
CA LEU A 49 9.69 3.59 -9.10
C LEU A 49 8.39 3.08 -8.45
N GLY A 50 8.49 2.05 -7.61
CA GLY A 50 7.37 1.54 -6.82
C GLY A 50 6.82 2.57 -5.84
N LEU A 51 7.70 3.36 -5.21
CA LEU A 51 7.29 4.44 -4.32
C LEU A 51 6.52 5.53 -5.06
N CYS A 52 7.02 5.96 -6.23
CA CYS A 52 6.31 6.91 -7.10
C CYS A 52 4.95 6.37 -7.55
N PHE A 53 4.89 5.10 -7.92
CA PHE A 53 3.65 4.46 -8.35
C PHE A 53 2.64 4.36 -7.20
N MET A 54 3.10 4.04 -5.99
CA MET A 54 2.27 3.98 -4.80
C MET A 54 1.67 5.36 -4.45
N LEU A 55 2.48 6.43 -4.52
CA LEU A 55 2.01 7.80 -4.32
C LEU A 55 0.92 8.17 -5.35
N GLY A 56 1.15 7.88 -6.64
CA GLY A 56 0.16 8.12 -7.68
C GLY A 56 -1.12 7.32 -7.48
N HIS A 57 -1.00 6.06 -7.05
CA HIS A 57 -2.15 5.19 -6.77
C HIS A 57 -2.99 5.72 -5.61
N VAL A 58 -2.37 6.17 -4.52
CA VAL A 58 -3.07 6.77 -3.37
C VAL A 58 -3.85 8.02 -3.79
N VAL A 59 -3.24 8.89 -4.59
CA VAL A 59 -3.91 10.09 -5.13
C VAL A 59 -5.06 9.71 -6.07
N GLY A 60 -4.87 8.71 -6.92
CA GLY A 60 -5.91 8.22 -7.84
C GLY A 60 -7.15 7.70 -7.10
N VAL A 61 -6.95 6.97 -5.99
CA VAL A 61 -8.05 6.50 -5.15
C VAL A 61 -8.82 7.69 -4.54
N LEU A 62 -8.12 8.68 -4.00
CA LEU A 62 -8.74 9.89 -3.45
C LEU A 62 -9.49 10.70 -4.51
N ALA A 63 -8.94 10.83 -5.72
CA ALA A 63 -9.58 11.53 -6.84
C ALA A 63 -10.89 10.87 -7.25
N ASN A 64 -10.94 9.53 -7.27
CA ASN A 64 -12.15 8.79 -7.59
C ASN A 64 -13.28 9.02 -6.56
N VAL A 65 -12.94 9.21 -5.28
CA VAL A 65 -13.93 9.54 -4.24
C VAL A 65 -14.54 10.92 -4.48
N ILE A 66 -13.73 11.92 -4.87
CA ILE A 66 -14.23 13.26 -5.21
C ILE A 66 -15.15 13.20 -6.43
N LEU A 67 -14.74 12.46 -7.46
CA LEU A 67 -15.52 12.27 -8.67
C LEU A 67 -16.86 11.58 -8.38
N PHE A 68 -16.86 10.55 -7.54
CA PHE A 68 -18.09 9.88 -7.10
C PHE A 68 -19.04 10.85 -6.38
N GLY A 69 -18.51 11.73 -5.54
CA GLY A 69 -19.29 12.79 -4.89
C GLY A 69 -19.95 13.74 -5.90
N GLN A 70 -19.21 14.17 -6.94
CA GLN A 70 -19.76 15.03 -7.99
C GLN A 70 -20.87 14.33 -8.80
N ILE A 71 -20.64 13.07 -9.19
CA ILE A 71 -21.63 12.28 -9.93
C ILE A 71 -22.88 12.05 -9.09
N THR A 72 -22.72 11.79 -7.79
CA THR A 72 -23.85 11.61 -6.86
C THR A 72 -24.62 12.91 -6.67
N GLY A 73 -23.94 14.05 -6.58
CA GLY A 73 -24.58 15.37 -6.51
C GLY A 73 -25.36 15.71 -7.79
N LEU A 74 -24.81 15.37 -8.96
CA LEU A 74 -25.51 15.50 -10.24
C LEU A 74 -26.74 14.60 -10.29
N PHE A 75 -26.61 13.34 -9.88
CA PHE A 75 -27.72 12.40 -9.84
C PHE A 75 -28.86 12.88 -8.92
N ALA A 76 -28.53 13.39 -7.73
CA ALA A 76 -29.52 13.93 -6.80
C ALA A 76 -30.25 15.16 -7.36
N THR A 77 -29.53 16.04 -8.06
CA THR A 77 -30.11 17.27 -8.64
C THR A 77 -30.97 16.96 -9.86
N THR A 78 -30.54 16.05 -10.73
CA THR A 78 -31.31 15.68 -11.93
C THR A 78 -32.57 14.90 -11.57
N SER A 79 -32.49 13.99 -10.59
CA SER A 79 -33.68 13.29 -10.11
C SER A 79 -34.70 14.25 -9.47
N PHE A 80 -34.27 15.22 -8.65
CA PHE A 80 -35.16 16.27 -8.14
C PHE A 80 -35.80 17.11 -9.25
N THR A 81 -35.03 17.50 -10.25
CA THR A 81 -35.52 18.33 -11.36
C THR A 81 -36.53 17.58 -12.24
N VAL A 82 -36.29 16.29 -12.51
CA VAL A 82 -37.21 15.44 -13.28
C VAL A 82 -38.52 15.24 -12.52
N ASP A 83 -38.47 15.03 -11.21
CA ASP A 83 -39.67 14.83 -10.40
C ASP A 83 -40.54 16.11 -10.33
N CYS A 84 -39.89 17.26 -10.14
CA CYS A 84 -40.57 18.55 -10.12
C CYS A 84 -41.21 18.90 -11.47
N ASN A 85 -40.54 18.60 -12.58
CA ASN A 85 -41.05 18.87 -13.92
C ASN A 85 -42.23 17.93 -14.27
N ASN A 86 -42.16 16.66 -13.87
CA ASN A 86 -43.28 15.73 -14.01
C ASN A 86 -44.50 16.17 -13.16
N GLN A 87 -44.31 16.59 -11.92
CA GLN A 87 -45.38 17.13 -11.08
C GLN A 87 -46.06 18.34 -11.73
N TYR A 88 -45.29 19.29 -12.26
CA TYR A 88 -45.82 20.49 -12.92
C TYR A 88 -46.67 20.16 -14.16
N GLN A 89 -46.21 19.24 -15.01
CA GLN A 89 -46.97 18.77 -16.18
C GLN A 89 -48.28 18.04 -15.80
N ASN A 90 -48.26 17.28 -14.70
CA ASN A 90 -49.47 16.63 -14.18
C ASN A 90 -50.47 17.63 -13.57
N LEU A 91 -49.99 18.70 -12.95
CA LEU A 91 -50.82 19.79 -12.43
C LEU A 91 -51.45 20.61 -13.56
N GLU A 92 -50.68 21.00 -14.58
CA GLU A 92 -51.24 21.71 -15.74
C GLU A 92 -52.28 20.86 -16.45
N SER A 93 -52.00 19.58 -16.75
CA SER A 93 -52.99 18.70 -17.38
C SER A 93 -54.25 18.47 -16.52
N THR A 94 -54.15 18.51 -15.19
CA THR A 94 -55.33 18.40 -14.30
C THR A 94 -56.17 19.68 -14.32
N ILE A 95 -55.55 20.86 -14.32
CA ILE A 95 -56.24 22.15 -14.39
C ILE A 95 -56.93 22.34 -15.75
N ILE A 96 -56.31 21.88 -16.85
CA ILE A 96 -56.88 22.05 -18.20
C ILE A 96 -58.03 21.06 -18.46
N ASN A 97 -57.98 19.84 -17.89
CA ASN A 97 -58.98 18.79 -18.13
C ASN A 97 -60.13 18.76 -17.12
N ASN A 98 -60.07 19.54 -16.03
CA ASN A 98 -61.15 19.69 -15.06
C ASN A 98 -61.25 21.16 -14.60
N PRO A 99 -61.90 22.04 -15.38
CA PRO A 99 -62.04 23.47 -15.06
C PRO A 99 -62.94 23.76 -13.86
#